data_AF-A0A6V8QRD0-F1
#
_entry.id   AF-A0A6V8QRD0-F1
#
_cell.length_a   1.000
_cell.length_b   1.000
_cell.length_c   1.000
_cell.angle_alpha   90.00
_cell.angle_beta   90.00
_cell.angle_gamma   90.00
#
_symmetry.space_group_name_H-M   'P 1'
#
loop_
_entity.id
_entity.type
_entity.pdbx_description
1 polymer ?
#
loop_
_entity_poly.entity_id
_entity_poly.type
_entity_poly.pdbx_seq_one_letter_code
_entity_poly.pdbx_strand_id
1 'polypeptide(L)'
;MKFGHDFKQSLASQGFPPHWVAHAIPYGQLKKCLKKVQRELQELGLDAETLRTLLDCDTDSPVALNYSLTASSNSTLVRPKLTVFIHLHDGNIVDASLTPTTRQFFEKISSGSVVSHPFNEKEAGLANISRLKATDKTADKTTDETTDETTDETTDKGTHNTTSAASQTEANHHEEDSYERIEVPLVFDSVFFDMLLSDVSNLDALQATEEDHLQEEVKELGKQVSQVSRPTRFSKSDMDRWRRIFELYLDAEIFFATHEREHGARSSQNALKQLQWFQGEVNKQQLVSSFKLPESRTAFSKFLELNLDLLKHLQFQELNVLAISKILKSMNHISPLQLLSPQIIS
;
A
#
# COMPACT_ATOMS: atom_id res chain seq x y z
N MET A 1 -0.08 19.30 8.19
CA MET A 1 0.43 19.37 6.81
C MET A 1 1.93 19.06 6.66
N LYS A 2 2.71 18.87 7.74
CA LYS A 2 4.19 18.76 7.66
C LYS A 2 4.72 17.40 7.16
N PHE A 3 4.11 16.29 7.59
CA PHE A 3 4.64 14.94 7.33
C PHE A 3 4.98 14.61 5.87
N GLY A 4 4.15 14.98 4.88
CA GLY A 4 4.44 14.65 3.48
C GLY A 4 5.68 15.38 2.93
N HIS A 5 5.92 16.61 3.41
CA HIS A 5 7.15 17.35 3.10
C HIS A 5 8.33 16.76 3.87
N ASP A 6 8.15 16.48 5.17
CA ASP A 6 9.18 15.90 6.03
C ASP A 6 9.64 14.51 5.52
N PHE A 7 8.71 13.70 5.00
CA PHE A 7 8.99 12.40 4.40
C PHE A 7 9.83 12.53 3.14
N LYS A 8 9.43 13.41 2.20
CA LYS A 8 10.20 13.66 0.98
C LYS A 8 11.57 14.25 1.28
N GLN A 9 11.65 15.15 2.27
CA GLN A 9 12.91 15.72 2.74
C GLN A 9 13.81 14.64 3.37
N SER A 10 13.24 13.75 4.18
CA SER A 10 13.97 12.64 4.82
C SER A 10 14.56 11.69 3.79
N LEU A 11 13.79 11.33 2.75
CA LEU A 11 14.29 10.51 1.64
C LEU A 11 15.45 11.20 0.89
N ALA A 12 15.39 12.52 0.72
CA ALA A 12 16.43 13.28 0.03
C ALA A 12 17.68 13.52 0.89
N SER A 13 17.53 13.67 2.22
CA SER A 13 18.63 14.05 3.11
C SER A 13 19.42 12.87 3.67
N GLN A 14 18.83 11.67 3.74
CA GLN A 14 19.45 10.51 4.39
C GLN A 14 20.36 9.70 3.45
N GLY A 15 20.56 10.13 2.20
CA GLY A 15 21.52 9.52 1.28
C GLY A 15 21.14 8.12 0.81
N PHE A 16 19.84 7.82 0.72
CA PHE A 16 19.37 6.56 0.16
C PHE A 16 19.73 6.43 -1.33
N PRO A 17 19.96 5.20 -1.82
CA PRO A 17 20.15 4.97 -3.24
C PRO A 17 19.00 5.53 -4.09
N PRO A 18 19.27 6.10 -5.27
CA PRO A 18 18.22 6.70 -6.12
C PRO A 18 17.11 5.72 -6.49
N HIS A 19 17.45 4.44 -6.70
CA HIS A 19 16.46 3.41 -7.00
C HIS A 19 15.54 3.12 -5.81
N TRP A 20 16.03 3.20 -4.57
CA TRP A 20 15.17 3.08 -3.38
C TRP A 20 14.18 4.23 -3.29
N VAL A 21 14.64 5.46 -3.49
CA VAL A 21 13.79 6.65 -3.46
C VAL A 21 12.70 6.59 -4.53
N ALA A 22 12.99 6.01 -5.69
CA ALA A 22 12.01 5.81 -6.76
C ALA A 22 10.91 4.79 -6.42
N HIS A 23 11.22 3.78 -5.62
CA HIS A 23 10.28 2.75 -5.16
C HIS A 23 9.60 3.10 -3.82
N ALA A 24 10.03 4.17 -3.16
CA ALA A 24 9.42 4.63 -1.91
C ALA A 24 7.93 4.97 -2.09
N ILE A 25 7.14 4.78 -1.02
CA ILE A 25 5.70 5.06 -1.05
C ILE A 25 5.45 6.51 -1.50
N PRO A 26 4.64 6.73 -2.56
CA PRO A 26 4.31 8.05 -3.07
C PRO A 26 3.23 8.72 -2.20
N TYR A 27 3.54 8.97 -0.93
CA TYR A 27 2.61 9.49 0.09
C TYR A 27 1.82 10.72 -0.39
N GLY A 28 2.48 11.63 -1.12
CA GLY A 28 1.84 12.83 -1.66
C GLY A 28 0.80 12.54 -2.76
N GLN A 29 1.03 11.53 -3.60
CA GLN A 29 0.10 11.12 -4.66
C GLN A 29 -1.10 10.40 -4.07
N LEU A 30 -0.85 9.44 -3.17
CA LEU A 30 -1.88 8.73 -2.41
C LEU A 30 -2.79 9.71 -1.65
N LYS A 31 -2.21 10.73 -1.02
CA LYS A 31 -2.98 11.77 -0.33
C LYS A 31 -3.83 12.64 -1.27
N LYS A 32 -3.38 12.89 -2.49
CA LYS A 32 -4.18 13.59 -3.51
C LYS A 32 -5.33 12.70 -3.97
N CYS A 33 -5.08 11.42 -4.21
CA CYS A 33 -6.11 10.45 -4.56
C CYS A 33 -7.17 10.36 -3.46
N LEU A 34 -6.76 10.28 -2.20
CA LEU A 34 -7.67 10.25 -1.06
C LEU A 34 -8.57 11.50 -0.95
N LYS A 35 -8.07 12.69 -1.33
CA LYS A 35 -8.90 13.90 -1.42
C LYS A 35 -9.93 13.83 -2.56
N LYS A 36 -9.64 13.10 -3.64
CA LYS A 36 -10.61 12.85 -4.71
C LYS A 36 -11.69 11.89 -4.22
N VAL A 37 -11.33 10.82 -3.50
CA VAL A 37 -12.29 9.93 -2.82
C VAL A 37 -13.21 10.72 -1.89
N GLN A 38 -12.65 11.60 -1.06
CA GLN A 38 -13.43 12.45 -0.17
C GLN A 38 -14.44 13.32 -0.95
N ARG A 39 -14.03 13.90 -2.07
CA ARG A 39 -14.90 14.74 -2.89
C ARG A 39 -15.98 13.92 -3.58
N GLU A 40 -15.62 12.75 -4.11
CA GLU A 40 -16.57 11.79 -4.71
C GLU A 40 -17.65 11.42 -3.70
N LEU A 41 -17.27 11.06 -2.46
CA LEU A 41 -18.21 10.78 -1.39
C LEU A 41 -19.11 11.98 -1.05
N GLN A 42 -18.55 13.19 -0.97
CA GLN A 42 -19.31 14.41 -0.72
C GLN A 42 -20.30 14.74 -1.84
N GLU A 43 -19.93 14.55 -3.11
CA GLU A 43 -20.82 14.77 -4.25
C GLU A 43 -21.98 13.77 -4.29
N LEU A 44 -21.78 12.57 -3.74
CA LEU A 44 -22.84 11.58 -3.52
C LEU A 44 -23.71 11.88 -2.27
N GLY A 45 -23.42 12.95 -1.55
CA GLY A 45 -24.06 13.31 -0.28
C GLY A 45 -23.69 12.38 0.89
N LEU A 46 -22.68 11.53 0.70
CA LEU A 46 -22.11 10.63 1.71
C LEU A 46 -20.91 11.31 2.40
N ASP A 47 -21.16 12.45 3.04
CA ASP A 47 -20.10 13.15 3.76
C ASP A 47 -19.67 12.42 5.05
N ALA A 48 -18.59 12.87 5.68
CA ALA A 48 -17.99 12.17 6.81
C ALA A 48 -18.91 12.09 8.05
N GLU A 49 -19.88 12.99 8.18
CA GLU A 49 -20.87 12.95 9.27
C GLU A 49 -21.98 11.97 8.95
N THR A 50 -22.54 12.03 7.73
CA THR A 50 -23.55 11.09 7.23
C THR A 50 -23.04 9.65 7.24
N LEU A 51 -21.81 9.41 6.79
CA LEU A 51 -21.18 8.09 6.84
C LEU A 51 -21.02 7.58 8.27
N ARG A 52 -20.70 8.44 9.25
CA ARG A 52 -20.59 7.99 10.66
C ARG A 52 -21.95 7.59 11.21
N THR A 53 -22.98 8.38 10.95
CA THR A 53 -24.36 8.08 11.39
C THR A 53 -24.87 6.79 10.78
N LEU A 54 -24.61 6.56 9.48
CA LEU A 54 -25.07 5.38 8.75
C LEU A 54 -24.22 4.11 9.00
N LEU A 55 -23.03 4.23 9.58
CA LEU A 55 -22.20 3.10 10.02
C LEU A 55 -22.41 2.73 11.49
N ASP A 56 -23.16 3.54 12.27
CA ASP A 56 -23.37 3.29 13.69
C ASP A 56 -24.43 2.19 13.92
N CYS A 57 -23.98 1.02 14.40
CA CYS A 57 -24.81 -0.17 14.56
C CYS A 57 -25.87 -0.07 15.69
N ASP A 58 -25.78 0.93 16.56
CA ASP A 58 -26.76 1.16 17.65
C ASP A 58 -28.00 1.94 17.18
N THR A 59 -28.05 2.34 15.91
CA THR A 59 -29.23 2.99 15.35
C THR A 59 -30.19 1.95 14.78
N ASP A 60 -31.46 2.01 15.17
CA ASP A 60 -32.59 1.26 14.59
C ASP A 60 -32.92 1.79 13.16
N SER A 61 -31.89 2.25 12.46
CA SER A 61 -31.97 2.99 11.21
C SER A 61 -32.34 2.04 10.07
N PRO A 62 -33.35 2.37 9.24
CA PRO A 62 -33.77 1.54 8.11
C PRO A 62 -32.74 1.50 6.97
N VAL A 63 -31.61 2.21 7.09
CA VAL A 63 -30.51 2.22 6.13
C VAL A 63 -29.23 1.72 6.81
N ALA A 64 -28.66 0.64 6.27
CA ALA A 64 -27.38 0.09 6.71
C ALA A 64 -26.32 0.27 5.63
N LEU A 65 -25.16 0.83 5.99
CA LEU A 65 -23.98 0.85 5.13
C LEU A 65 -23.04 -0.30 5.49
N ASN A 66 -22.60 -1.04 4.47
CA ASN A 66 -21.55 -2.02 4.60
C ASN A 66 -20.41 -1.67 3.65
N TYR A 67 -19.19 -1.61 4.18
CA TYR A 67 -18.00 -1.54 3.35
C TYR A 67 -17.17 -2.78 3.54
N SER A 68 -16.96 -3.48 2.44
CA SER A 68 -16.21 -4.72 2.41
C SER A 68 -15.06 -4.62 1.44
N LEU A 69 -13.99 -5.31 1.80
CA LEU A 69 -12.81 -5.48 0.98
C LEU A 69 -12.91 -6.87 0.34
N THR A 70 -13.36 -6.92 -0.92
CA THR A 70 -13.56 -8.19 -1.64
C THR A 70 -12.31 -8.54 -2.44
N ALA A 71 -11.76 -9.73 -2.24
CA ALA A 71 -10.69 -10.24 -3.10
C ALA A 71 -11.21 -10.38 -4.53
N SER A 72 -10.46 -9.87 -5.51
CA SER A 72 -10.82 -10.10 -6.91
C SER A 72 -10.64 -11.59 -7.23
N SER A 73 -11.56 -12.20 -7.98
CA SER A 73 -11.59 -13.65 -8.23
C SER A 73 -10.32 -14.23 -8.85
N ASN A 74 -9.44 -13.37 -9.41
CA ASN A 74 -8.25 -13.77 -10.16
C ASN A 74 -6.95 -13.10 -9.66
N SER A 75 -6.97 -12.35 -8.55
CA SER A 75 -5.79 -11.65 -8.01
C SER A 75 -5.91 -11.42 -6.50
N THR A 76 -4.76 -11.39 -5.81
CA THR A 76 -4.63 -10.95 -4.40
C THR A 76 -5.04 -9.49 -4.18
N LEU A 77 -5.34 -8.77 -5.27
CA LEU A 77 -5.88 -7.42 -5.27
C LEU A 77 -7.24 -7.38 -4.56
N VAL A 78 -7.24 -6.68 -3.43
CA VAL A 78 -8.43 -6.42 -2.63
C VAL A 78 -9.12 -5.19 -3.20
N ARG A 79 -10.38 -5.34 -3.63
CA ARG A 79 -11.19 -4.23 -4.13
C ARG A 79 -12.16 -3.77 -3.04
N PRO A 80 -12.18 -2.46 -2.75
CA PRO A 80 -13.17 -1.93 -1.84
C PRO A 80 -14.56 -1.92 -2.50
N LYS A 81 -15.57 -2.20 -1.69
CA LYS A 81 -16.96 -2.27 -2.11
C LYS A 81 -17.84 -1.65 -1.04
N LEU A 82 -18.42 -0.49 -1.37
CA LEU A 82 -19.44 0.16 -0.55
C LEU A 82 -20.82 -0.32 -1.00
N THR A 83 -21.60 -0.84 -0.06
CA THR A 83 -22.94 -1.37 -0.28
C THR A 83 -23.91 -0.70 0.69
N VAL A 84 -25.05 -0.24 0.19
CA VAL A 84 -26.12 0.38 0.97
C VAL A 84 -27.33 -0.53 0.93
N PHE A 85 -27.94 -0.80 2.07
CA PHE A 85 -29.24 -1.46 2.17
C PHE A 85 -30.29 -0.40 2.43
N ILE A 86 -31.28 -0.27 1.56
CA ILE A 86 -32.33 0.76 1.65
C ILE A 86 -33.68 0.07 1.78
N HIS A 87 -34.47 0.55 2.74
CA HIS A 87 -35.87 0.18 2.88
C HIS A 87 -36.75 0.94 1.89
N LEU A 88 -37.46 0.22 1.04
CA LEU A 88 -38.40 0.74 0.05
C LEU A 88 -39.82 0.42 0.51
N HIS A 89 -40.71 1.40 0.38
CA HIS A 89 -42.16 1.22 0.49
C HIS A 89 -42.81 1.77 -0.77
N ASP A 90 -43.53 0.91 -1.50
CA ASP A 90 -44.21 1.25 -2.76
C ASP A 90 -43.28 1.92 -3.80
N GLY A 91 -42.04 1.41 -3.92
CA GLY A 91 -41.04 1.91 -4.87
C GLY A 91 -40.37 3.24 -4.51
N ASN A 92 -40.71 3.84 -3.36
CA ASN A 92 -40.11 5.08 -2.88
C ASN A 92 -39.17 4.83 -1.69
N ILE A 93 -38.06 5.56 -1.65
CA ILE A 93 -37.13 5.53 -0.50
C ILE A 93 -37.83 6.19 0.69
N VAL A 94 -38.13 5.39 1.73
CA VAL A 94 -38.92 5.83 2.90
C VAL A 94 -38.14 6.76 3.83
N ASP A 95 -36.82 6.82 3.67
CA ASP A 95 -35.95 7.31 4.73
C ASP A 95 -35.77 8.85 4.76
N ALA A 96 -36.20 9.47 5.86
CA ALA A 96 -36.06 10.88 6.19
C ALA A 96 -34.64 11.29 6.66
N SER A 97 -33.74 10.34 6.91
CA SER A 97 -32.37 10.60 7.38
C SER A 97 -31.38 10.92 6.24
N LEU A 98 -31.69 10.51 5.02
CA LEU A 98 -30.86 10.74 3.84
C LEU A 98 -31.00 12.17 3.33
N THR A 99 -29.88 12.79 2.94
CA THR A 99 -29.92 14.09 2.27
C THR A 99 -30.69 13.99 0.95
N PRO A 100 -31.35 15.07 0.47
CA PRO A 100 -32.06 15.06 -0.80
C PRO A 100 -31.19 14.60 -1.98
N THR A 101 -29.89 14.94 -1.95
CA THR A 101 -28.90 14.54 -2.95
C THR A 101 -28.64 13.03 -2.92
N THR A 102 -28.46 12.46 -1.73
CA THR A 102 -28.25 11.02 -1.55
C THR A 102 -29.49 10.22 -1.94
N ARG A 103 -30.69 10.71 -1.60
CA ARG A 103 -31.96 10.08 -1.99
C ARG A 103 -32.12 10.04 -3.51
N GLN A 104 -31.88 11.17 -4.19
CA GLN A 104 -31.93 11.24 -5.66
C GLN A 104 -30.91 10.30 -6.33
N PHE A 105 -29.73 10.16 -5.72
CA PHE A 105 -28.70 9.25 -6.24
C PHE A 105 -29.14 7.79 -6.14
N PHE A 106 -29.67 7.35 -5.00
CA PHE A 106 -30.17 5.99 -4.84
C PHE A 106 -31.41 5.71 -5.69
N GLU A 107 -32.37 6.64 -5.77
CA GLU A 107 -33.53 6.51 -6.68
C GLU A 107 -33.10 6.31 -8.13
N LYS A 108 -32.04 7.02 -8.57
CA LYS A 108 -31.50 6.91 -9.92
C LYS A 108 -30.84 5.55 -10.18
N ILE A 109 -30.17 4.96 -9.18
CA ILE A 109 -29.54 3.64 -9.29
C ILE A 109 -30.60 2.52 -9.22
N SER A 110 -31.54 2.59 -8.29
CA SER A 110 -32.67 1.65 -8.15
C SER A 110 -33.56 1.62 -9.40
N SER A 111 -33.72 2.77 -10.08
CA SER A 111 -34.50 2.86 -11.33
C SER A 111 -33.80 2.27 -12.57
N GLY A 112 -32.61 1.68 -12.42
CA GLY A 112 -31.87 1.03 -13.50
C GLY A 112 -31.26 1.98 -14.55
N SER A 113 -31.21 3.29 -14.27
CA SER A 113 -30.53 4.25 -15.15
C SER A 113 -29.03 4.20 -14.94
N VAL A 114 -28.27 4.02 -16.03
CA VAL A 114 -26.80 4.16 -16.02
C VAL A 114 -26.47 5.54 -15.47
N VAL A 115 -25.91 5.59 -14.26
CA VAL A 115 -25.45 6.84 -13.67
C VAL A 115 -24.22 7.28 -14.44
N SER A 116 -24.37 8.29 -15.29
CA SER A 116 -23.26 9.09 -15.77
C SER A 116 -22.59 9.73 -14.55
N HIS A 117 -21.43 9.20 -14.15
CA HIS A 117 -20.61 9.80 -13.12
C HIS A 117 -20.30 11.26 -13.49
N PRO A 118 -20.39 12.22 -12.56
CA PRO A 118 -19.84 13.55 -12.76
C PRO A 118 -18.31 13.52 -12.95
N PHE A 119 -17.64 12.45 -12.48
CA PHE A 119 -16.23 12.17 -12.73
C PHE A 119 -16.04 11.25 -13.94
N ASN A 120 -15.60 11.85 -15.04
CA ASN A 120 -15.34 11.19 -16.31
C ASN A 120 -14.29 10.06 -16.15
N GLU A 121 -14.55 8.84 -16.64
CA GLU A 121 -13.62 7.69 -16.61
C GLU A 121 -12.23 8.04 -17.17
N LYS A 122 -12.16 9.03 -18.06
CA LYS A 122 -10.90 9.59 -18.59
C LYS A 122 -9.97 10.13 -17.49
N GLU A 123 -10.51 10.70 -16.41
CA GLU A 123 -9.71 11.28 -15.31
C GLU A 123 -9.11 10.21 -14.38
N ALA A 124 -9.80 9.08 -14.23
CA ALA A 124 -9.27 7.88 -13.56
C ALA A 124 -8.17 7.21 -14.42
N GLY A 125 -8.38 7.11 -15.73
CA GLY A 125 -7.37 6.62 -16.68
C GLY A 125 -6.11 7.49 -16.71
N LEU A 126 -6.24 8.81 -16.72
CA LEU A 126 -5.11 9.76 -16.68
C LEU A 126 -4.27 9.65 -15.39
N ALA A 127 -4.90 9.32 -14.26
CA ALA A 127 -4.20 9.08 -12.99
C ALA A 127 -3.35 7.79 -13.03
N ASN A 128 -3.87 6.73 -13.64
CA ASN A 128 -3.15 5.46 -13.84
C ASN A 128 -2.00 5.59 -14.86
N ILE A 129 -2.23 6.31 -15.98
CA ILE A 129 -1.22 6.50 -17.05
C ILE A 129 -0.03 7.36 -16.61
N SER A 130 -0.24 8.30 -15.68
CA SER A 130 0.80 9.21 -15.20
C SER A 130 1.96 8.47 -14.50
N ARG A 131 1.71 7.26 -14.00
CA ARG A 131 2.74 6.41 -13.39
C ARG A 131 3.46 5.53 -14.41
N LEU A 132 2.74 4.92 -15.35
CA LEU A 132 3.32 4.08 -16.41
C LEU A 132 4.32 4.85 -17.28
N LYS A 133 4.10 6.16 -17.51
CA LYS A 133 5.06 7.02 -18.23
C LYS A 133 6.31 7.38 -17.43
N ALA A 134 6.34 7.21 -16.11
CA ALA A 134 7.51 7.50 -15.28
C ALA A 134 8.47 6.30 -15.19
N THR A 135 7.97 5.08 -15.41
CA THR A 135 8.73 3.83 -15.35
C THR A 135 9.26 3.37 -16.71
N ASP A 136 8.80 3.95 -17.82
CA ASP A 136 9.02 3.41 -19.17
C ASP A 136 9.91 4.29 -20.07
N LYS A 137 10.77 5.13 -19.47
CA LYS A 137 11.79 5.91 -20.20
C LYS A 137 13.13 5.20 -20.32
N THR A 138 13.13 3.88 -20.47
CA THR A 138 14.30 3.09 -20.90
C THR A 138 13.85 1.77 -21.52
N ALA A 139 13.25 1.81 -22.71
CA ALA A 139 13.21 0.66 -23.62
C ALA A 139 12.83 1.11 -25.03
N ASP A 140 13.24 0.30 -25.98
CA ASP A 140 13.65 0.64 -27.33
C ASP A 140 12.50 0.74 -28.33
N LYS A 141 12.76 1.51 -29.38
CA LYS A 141 11.84 1.87 -30.46
C LYS A 141 11.98 0.83 -31.57
N THR A 142 10.95 0.04 -31.83
CA THR A 142 10.81 -0.58 -33.15
C THR A 142 9.34 -0.65 -33.58
N THR A 143 9.13 -0.02 -34.71
CA THR A 143 7.96 0.11 -35.57
C THR A 143 7.38 -1.25 -35.96
N ASP A 144 6.06 -1.39 -36.07
CA ASP A 144 5.45 -1.57 -37.39
C ASP A 144 3.93 -1.31 -37.39
N GLU A 145 3.49 -0.81 -38.55
CA GLU A 145 2.13 -0.46 -38.93
C GLU A 145 1.30 -1.72 -39.27
N THR A 146 -0.03 -1.65 -39.23
CA THR A 146 -0.91 -1.82 -40.42
C THR A 146 -2.40 -1.89 -40.02
N THR A 147 -3.09 -0.89 -40.58
CA THR A 147 -4.46 -0.65 -41.10
C THR A 147 -5.51 -1.77 -41.28
N ASP A 148 -6.73 -1.24 -41.47
CA ASP A 148 -7.99 -1.73 -42.11
C ASP A 148 -9.10 -2.28 -41.19
N GLU A 149 -10.21 -1.56 -41.01
CA GLU A 149 -11.31 -1.15 -41.93
C GLU A 149 -12.41 -2.23 -42.12
N THR A 150 -13.59 -1.92 -41.55
CA THR A 150 -14.96 -1.93 -42.16
C THR A 150 -15.36 -3.12 -43.05
N THR A 151 -16.56 -3.69 -43.03
CA THR A 151 -17.96 -3.23 -42.94
C THR A 151 -18.79 -4.54 -43.03
N ASP A 152 -20.03 -4.62 -42.54
CA ASP A 152 -21.21 -4.71 -43.42
C ASP A 152 -22.52 -4.91 -42.64
N GLU A 153 -23.53 -4.22 -43.16
CA GLU A 153 -24.96 -4.21 -42.87
C GLU A 153 -25.62 -5.34 -43.71
N THR A 154 -26.69 -6.07 -43.35
CA THR A 154 -28.11 -5.66 -43.28
C THR A 154 -29.03 -6.91 -43.48
N THR A 155 -30.29 -6.78 -43.04
CA THR A 155 -31.54 -7.51 -43.48
C THR A 155 -31.68 -8.99 -43.05
N ASP A 156 -32.85 -9.53 -42.68
CA ASP A 156 -34.25 -9.24 -43.02
C ASP A 156 -35.23 -9.90 -42.01
N LYS A 157 -36.48 -9.42 -42.11
CA LYS A 157 -37.74 -9.62 -41.41
C LYS A 157 -38.16 -11.06 -41.05
N GLY A 158 -38.97 -11.12 -39.99
CA GLY A 158 -39.96 -12.16 -39.74
C GLY A 158 -41.08 -11.69 -38.79
N THR A 159 -42.17 -11.18 -39.37
CA THR A 159 -43.42 -10.78 -38.69
C THR A 159 -44.23 -11.99 -38.24
N HIS A 160 -44.82 -11.98 -37.04
CA HIS A 160 -46.18 -12.51 -36.79
C HIS A 160 -46.78 -11.94 -35.50
N ASN A 161 -47.89 -11.20 -35.67
CA ASN A 161 -48.80 -10.76 -34.61
C ASN A 161 -49.58 -11.95 -34.03
N THR A 162 -49.96 -11.90 -32.74
CA THR A 162 -51.33 -12.23 -32.29
C THR A 162 -51.60 -11.54 -30.95
N THR A 163 -52.58 -10.63 -30.99
CA THR A 163 -53.22 -9.97 -29.85
C THR A 163 -54.24 -10.89 -29.19
N SER A 164 -54.29 -10.94 -27.86
CA SER A 164 -55.50 -10.79 -27.02
C SER A 164 -55.34 -11.51 -25.69
N ALA A 165 -55.44 -10.79 -24.59
CA ALA A 165 -56.57 -10.87 -23.67
C ALA A 165 -56.21 -10.15 -22.36
N ALA A 166 -56.95 -9.08 -22.10
CA ALA A 166 -57.00 -8.44 -20.80
C ALA A 166 -57.53 -9.42 -19.75
N SER A 167 -56.95 -9.39 -18.56
CA SER A 167 -57.60 -9.84 -17.34
C SER A 167 -57.29 -8.81 -16.26
N GLN A 168 -58.33 -8.01 -15.99
CA GLN A 168 -58.44 -7.20 -14.80
C GLN A 168 -58.50 -8.13 -13.61
N THR A 169 -57.59 -7.95 -12.64
CA THR A 169 -57.74 -8.52 -11.31
C THR A 169 -57.26 -7.50 -10.30
N GLU A 170 -58.26 -6.82 -9.72
CA GLU A 170 -58.43 -6.57 -8.30
C GLU A 170 -57.20 -6.12 -7.48
N ALA A 171 -57.29 -4.86 -7.06
CA ALA A 171 -56.47 -4.24 -6.03
C ALA A 171 -56.54 -5.03 -4.72
N ASN A 172 -55.41 -5.61 -4.32
CA ASN A 172 -55.09 -5.91 -2.93
C ASN A 172 -53.78 -5.17 -2.62
N HIS A 173 -53.88 -4.11 -1.82
CA HIS A 173 -52.73 -3.43 -1.23
C HIS A 173 -52.05 -4.38 -0.24
N HIS A 174 -51.02 -5.09 -0.71
CA HIS A 174 -49.95 -5.57 0.14
C HIS A 174 -48.90 -4.46 0.21
N GLU A 175 -48.78 -3.83 1.37
CA GLU A 175 -47.63 -2.98 1.70
C GLU A 175 -46.39 -3.89 1.74
N GLU A 176 -45.71 -4.05 0.60
CA GLU A 176 -44.45 -4.80 0.49
C GLU A 176 -43.29 -3.90 0.93
N ASP A 177 -43.00 -3.96 2.23
CA ASP A 177 -41.72 -3.53 2.77
C ASP A 177 -40.61 -4.41 2.17
N SER A 178 -39.75 -3.81 1.35
CA SER A 178 -38.65 -4.52 0.68
C SER A 178 -37.31 -3.83 0.91
N TYR A 179 -36.25 -4.63 1.07
CA TYR A 179 -34.89 -4.13 1.22
C TYR A 179 -34.12 -4.31 -0.07
N GLU A 180 -33.65 -3.21 -0.66
CA GLU A 180 -32.80 -3.23 -1.85
C GLU A 180 -31.33 -3.03 -1.44
N ARG A 181 -30.46 -3.87 -2.00
CA ARG A 181 -29.01 -3.75 -1.86
C ARG A 181 -28.46 -2.99 -3.06
N ILE A 182 -27.92 -1.80 -2.82
CA ILE A 182 -27.32 -0.94 -3.85
C ILE A 182 -25.80 -0.89 -3.66
N GLU A 183 -25.05 -1.16 -4.72
CA GLU A 183 -23.59 -0.98 -4.74
C GLU A 183 -23.26 0.46 -5.14
N VAL A 184 -22.43 1.13 -4.33
CA VAL A 184 -21.98 2.49 -4.64
C VAL A 184 -20.66 2.39 -5.40
N PRO A 185 -20.62 2.76 -6.69
CA PRO A 185 -19.37 2.77 -7.44
C PRO A 185 -18.50 3.93 -6.95
N LEU A 186 -17.44 3.61 -6.22
CA LEU A 186 -16.40 4.57 -5.83
C LEU A 186 -15.21 4.40 -6.77
N VAL A 187 -15.11 5.26 -7.78
CA VAL A 187 -14.08 5.20 -8.81
C VAL A 187 -12.71 5.47 -8.21
N PHE A 188 -12.57 6.55 -7.42
CA PHE A 188 -11.26 6.93 -6.89
C PHE A 188 -10.80 6.03 -5.74
N ASP A 189 -11.71 5.34 -5.06
CA ASP A 189 -11.35 4.40 -4.01
C ASP A 189 -10.61 3.20 -4.61
N SER A 190 -11.12 2.64 -5.72
CA SER A 190 -10.42 1.60 -6.46
C SER A 190 -9.03 2.04 -6.96
N VAL A 191 -8.92 3.27 -7.49
CA VAL A 191 -7.64 3.85 -7.93
C VAL A 191 -6.65 4.01 -6.77
N PHE A 192 -7.14 4.37 -5.58
CA PHE A 192 -6.31 4.50 -4.38
C PHE A 192 -5.72 3.14 -3.98
N PHE A 193 -6.55 2.10 -3.88
CA PHE A 193 -6.08 0.76 -3.49
C PHE A 193 -5.21 0.12 -4.57
N ASP A 194 -5.50 0.31 -5.85
CA ASP A 194 -4.66 -0.17 -6.95
C ASP A 194 -3.27 0.49 -6.87
N MET A 195 -3.21 1.80 -6.61
CA MET A 195 -1.95 2.52 -6.42
C MET A 195 -1.19 2.00 -5.19
N LEU A 196 -1.86 1.92 -4.04
CA LEU A 196 -1.25 1.52 -2.78
C LEU A 196 -0.75 0.07 -2.81
N LEU A 197 -1.52 -0.87 -3.36
CA LEU A 197 -1.09 -2.26 -3.42
C LEU A 197 0.07 -2.43 -4.39
N SER A 198 0.02 -1.78 -5.56
CA SER A 198 1.16 -1.74 -6.48
C SER A 198 2.41 -1.17 -5.81
N ASP A 199 2.28 -0.08 -5.04
CA ASP A 199 3.37 0.51 -4.27
C ASP A 199 3.99 -0.46 -3.25
N VAL A 200 3.14 -1.15 -2.49
CA VAL A 200 3.59 -2.11 -1.48
C VAL A 200 4.26 -3.31 -2.14
N SER A 201 3.68 -3.87 -3.21
CA SER A 201 4.30 -4.98 -3.93
C SER A 201 5.66 -4.61 -4.54
N ASN A 202 5.81 -3.38 -5.03
CA ASN A 202 7.10 -2.88 -5.52
C ASN A 202 8.14 -2.73 -4.40
N LEU A 203 7.72 -2.34 -3.20
CA LEU A 203 8.60 -2.31 -2.03
C LEU A 203 9.02 -3.70 -1.58
N ASP A 204 8.10 -4.67 -1.58
CA ASP A 204 8.40 -6.05 -1.22
C ASP A 204 9.40 -6.66 -2.22
N ALA A 205 9.23 -6.41 -3.51
CA ALA A 205 10.16 -6.84 -4.55
C ALA A 205 11.54 -6.19 -4.40
N LEU A 206 11.59 -4.89 -4.08
CA LEU A 206 12.84 -4.20 -3.78
C LEU A 206 13.52 -4.81 -2.55
N GLN A 207 12.76 -5.03 -1.48
CA GLN A 207 13.28 -5.61 -0.24
C GLN A 207 13.87 -6.99 -0.48
N ALA A 208 13.19 -7.87 -1.22
CA ALA A 208 13.71 -9.19 -1.55
C ALA A 208 15.03 -9.11 -2.33
N THR A 209 15.11 -8.21 -3.31
CA THR A 209 16.32 -8.02 -4.12
C THR A 209 17.50 -7.52 -3.26
N GLU A 210 17.26 -6.56 -2.37
CA GLU A 210 18.30 -6.01 -1.48
C GLU A 210 18.71 -7.00 -0.39
N GLU A 211 17.77 -7.82 0.12
CA GLU A 211 18.07 -8.90 1.07
C GLU A 211 18.98 -9.95 0.44
N ASP A 212 18.69 -10.39 -0.79
CA ASP A 212 19.53 -11.33 -1.53
C ASP A 212 20.94 -10.78 -1.73
N HIS A 213 21.05 -9.50 -2.15
CA HIS A 213 22.34 -8.83 -2.33
C HIS A 213 23.15 -8.77 -1.02
N LEU A 214 22.53 -8.31 0.07
CA LEU A 214 23.19 -8.26 1.38
C LEU A 214 23.62 -9.65 1.86
N GLN A 215 22.82 -10.68 1.60
CA GLN A 215 23.17 -12.05 1.97
C GLN A 215 24.41 -12.53 1.19
N GLU A 216 24.54 -12.20 -0.08
CA GLU A 216 25.72 -12.51 -0.88
C GLU A 216 26.97 -11.78 -0.38
N GLU A 217 26.86 -10.49 -0.07
CA GLU A 217 27.98 -9.72 0.48
C GLU A 217 28.42 -10.21 1.86
N VAL A 218 27.48 -10.58 2.73
CA VAL A 218 27.79 -11.20 4.03
C VAL A 218 28.51 -12.53 3.87
N LYS A 219 28.07 -13.39 2.93
CA LYS A 219 28.76 -14.65 2.61
C LYS A 219 30.18 -14.40 2.12
N GLU A 220 30.37 -13.41 1.26
CA GLU A 220 31.67 -13.07 0.69
C GLU A 220 32.62 -12.46 1.73
N LEU A 221 32.12 -11.58 2.59
CA LEU A 221 32.86 -11.09 3.74
C LEU A 221 33.25 -12.23 4.68
N GLY A 222 32.35 -13.18 4.94
CA GLY A 222 32.64 -14.36 5.74
C GLY A 222 33.81 -15.19 5.18
N LYS A 223 33.90 -15.35 3.86
CA LYS A 223 35.06 -15.99 3.21
C LYS A 223 36.35 -15.20 3.44
N GLN A 224 36.32 -13.88 3.28
CA GLN A 224 37.48 -13.02 3.48
C GLN A 224 37.98 -13.07 4.94
N VAL A 225 37.07 -12.96 5.91
CA VAL A 225 37.38 -13.06 7.33
C VAL A 225 37.93 -14.43 7.68
N SER A 226 37.36 -15.50 7.14
CA SER A 226 37.87 -16.88 7.32
C SER A 226 39.29 -17.03 6.81
N GLN A 227 39.62 -16.46 5.65
CA GLN A 227 40.98 -16.52 5.09
C GLN A 227 42.01 -15.82 5.99
N VAL A 228 41.70 -14.63 6.52
CA VAL A 228 42.64 -13.86 7.36
C VAL A 228 42.71 -14.34 8.82
N SER A 229 41.72 -15.11 9.26
CA SER A 229 41.66 -15.71 10.61
C SER A 229 42.15 -17.16 10.65
N ARG A 230 42.50 -17.77 9.51
CA ARG A 230 43.01 -19.14 9.45
C ARG A 230 44.28 -19.30 10.31
N PRO A 231 44.29 -20.21 11.30
CA PRO A 231 45.49 -20.52 12.05
C PRO A 231 46.36 -21.45 11.21
N THR A 232 47.44 -20.95 10.62
CA THR A 232 48.44 -21.80 9.97
C THR A 232 49.75 -21.75 10.75
N ARG A 233 50.49 -22.86 10.78
CA ARG A 233 51.75 -22.97 11.56
C ARG A 233 52.84 -22.01 11.11
N PHE A 234 52.73 -21.45 9.89
CA PHE A 234 53.79 -20.67 9.26
C PHE A 234 53.34 -19.29 8.74
N SER A 235 52.06 -18.91 8.87
CA SER A 235 51.55 -17.60 8.45
C SER A 235 51.08 -16.76 9.64
N LYS A 236 51.13 -15.44 9.47
CA LYS A 236 50.44 -14.51 10.36
C LYS A 236 48.93 -14.77 10.28
N SER A 237 48.27 -14.67 11.42
CA SER A 237 46.82 -14.78 11.56
C SER A 237 46.33 -13.67 12.49
N ASP A 238 45.17 -13.10 12.15
CA ASP A 238 44.47 -12.09 12.92
C ASP A 238 43.27 -12.66 13.69
N MET A 239 43.23 -13.99 13.89
CA MET A 239 42.12 -14.70 14.55
C MET A 239 41.68 -14.06 15.87
N ASP A 240 42.62 -13.79 16.79
CA ASP A 240 42.26 -13.25 18.12
C ASP A 240 41.67 -11.84 18.05
N ARG A 241 42.09 -11.04 17.06
CA ARG A 241 41.55 -9.69 16.83
C ARG A 241 40.14 -9.76 16.28
N TRP A 242 39.91 -10.65 15.31
CA TRP A 242 38.58 -10.88 14.76
C TRP A 242 37.62 -11.44 15.81
N ARG A 243 38.08 -12.38 16.66
CA ARG A 243 37.27 -12.87 17.79
C ARG A 243 36.86 -11.71 18.70
N ARG A 244 37.80 -10.85 19.08
CA ARG A 244 37.51 -9.70 19.94
C ARG A 244 36.54 -8.71 19.30
N ILE A 245 36.68 -8.45 18.00
CA ILE A 245 35.74 -7.60 17.25
C ILE A 245 34.33 -8.21 17.25
N PHE A 246 34.20 -9.51 16.99
CA PHE A 246 32.89 -10.17 16.98
C PHE A 246 32.27 -10.27 18.37
N GLU A 247 33.06 -10.49 19.44
CA GLU A 247 32.58 -10.39 20.81
C GLU A 247 31.96 -9.01 21.08
N LEU A 248 32.69 -7.93 20.78
CA LEU A 248 32.19 -6.56 20.95
C LEU A 248 30.94 -6.28 20.09
N TYR A 249 30.89 -6.85 18.89
CA TYR A 249 29.74 -6.68 18.00
C TYR A 249 28.50 -7.39 18.53
N LEU A 250 28.65 -8.61 19.06
CA LEU A 250 27.57 -9.35 19.71
C LEU A 250 27.11 -8.63 20.98
N ASP A 251 28.04 -8.14 21.81
CA ASP A 251 27.73 -7.37 23.02
C ASP A 251 27.02 -6.04 22.71
N ALA A 252 27.32 -5.42 21.56
CA ALA A 252 26.65 -4.19 21.11
C ALA A 252 25.17 -4.40 20.78
N GLU A 253 24.79 -5.63 20.41
CA GLU A 253 23.39 -6.00 20.10
C GLU A 253 22.75 -5.05 19.06
N ILE A 254 23.50 -4.65 18.04
CA ILE A 254 23.20 -3.44 17.24
C ILE A 254 21.75 -3.42 16.72
N PHE A 255 21.32 -4.49 16.06
CA PHE A 255 20.00 -4.58 15.43
C PHE A 255 18.95 -5.32 16.28
N PHE A 256 19.37 -6.16 17.22
CA PHE A 256 18.47 -7.00 18.02
C PHE A 256 18.90 -6.99 19.48
N ALA A 257 17.96 -6.69 20.37
CA ALA A 257 18.18 -6.74 21.81
C ALA A 257 17.79 -8.11 22.38
N THR A 258 18.60 -8.65 23.30
CA THR A 258 18.35 -9.95 23.95
C THR A 258 17.82 -9.84 25.38
N HIS A 259 17.59 -8.62 25.86
CA HIS A 259 17.26 -8.35 27.26
C HIS A 259 15.79 -8.65 27.55
N GLU A 260 15.48 -9.19 28.73
CA GLU A 260 14.11 -9.59 29.11
C GLU A 260 13.06 -8.46 29.03
N ARG A 261 13.49 -7.21 29.21
CA ARG A 261 12.61 -6.02 29.16
C ARG A 261 12.49 -5.40 27.78
N GLU A 262 13.49 -5.60 26.92
CA GLU A 262 13.59 -5.03 25.58
C GLU A 262 14.02 -6.17 24.66
N HIS A 263 13.06 -7.01 24.26
CA HIS A 263 13.30 -8.12 23.36
C HIS A 263 12.91 -7.74 21.92
N GLY A 264 13.75 -8.10 20.95
CA GLY A 264 13.42 -8.02 19.53
C GLY A 264 14.17 -6.94 18.75
N ALA A 265 13.62 -6.60 17.57
CA ALA A 265 14.23 -5.67 16.63
C ALA A 265 14.32 -4.25 17.20
N ARG A 266 15.49 -3.64 17.08
CA ARG A 266 15.73 -2.25 17.52
C ARG A 266 15.29 -1.27 16.43
N SER A 267 14.84 -0.09 16.87
CA SER A 267 14.64 1.03 15.95
C SER A 267 15.95 1.48 15.32
N SER A 268 15.91 2.07 14.13
CA SER A 268 17.08 2.62 13.44
C SER A 268 17.89 3.60 14.30
N GLN A 269 17.23 4.41 15.12
CA GLN A 269 17.88 5.40 15.99
C GLN A 269 18.72 4.73 17.08
N ASN A 270 18.24 3.63 17.64
CA ASN A 270 18.97 2.86 18.64
C ASN A 270 20.08 2.04 17.98
N ALA A 271 19.83 1.42 16.82
CA ALA A 271 20.85 0.72 16.05
C ALA A 271 22.03 1.65 15.68
N LEU A 272 21.75 2.89 15.26
CA LEU A 272 22.79 3.89 14.99
C LEU A 272 23.64 4.18 16.24
N LYS A 273 23.02 4.40 17.40
CA LYS A 273 23.75 4.66 18.66
C LYS A 273 24.65 3.49 19.03
N GLN A 274 24.17 2.26 18.84
CA GLN A 274 24.92 1.05 19.17
C GLN A 274 26.06 0.80 18.18
N LEU A 275 25.86 1.10 16.90
CA LEU A 275 26.93 1.06 15.89
C LEU A 275 28.02 2.09 16.19
N GLN A 276 27.64 3.30 16.61
CA GLN A 276 28.58 4.34 17.06
C GLN A 276 29.36 3.90 18.32
N TRP A 277 28.66 3.29 19.28
CA TRP A 277 29.30 2.72 20.48
C TRP A 277 30.31 1.64 20.10
N PHE A 278 29.91 0.67 19.28
CA PHE A 278 30.77 -0.40 18.78
C PHE A 278 32.04 0.15 18.11
N GLN A 279 31.88 1.12 17.20
CA GLN A 279 33.00 1.76 16.53
C GLN A 279 33.92 2.49 17.53
N GLY A 280 33.34 3.13 18.54
CA GLY A 280 34.07 3.74 19.65
C GLY A 280 34.91 2.73 20.43
N GLU A 281 34.34 1.58 20.79
CA GLU A 281 35.05 0.52 21.53
C GLU A 281 36.18 -0.12 20.72
N VAL A 282 35.92 -0.39 19.43
CA VAL A 282 36.95 -0.91 18.51
C VAL A 282 38.13 0.05 18.40
N ASN A 283 37.86 1.36 18.33
CA ASN A 283 38.89 2.40 18.26
C ASN A 283 39.67 2.55 19.58
N LYS A 284 38.99 2.52 20.73
CA LYS A 284 39.63 2.57 22.06
C LYS A 284 40.62 1.42 22.26
N GLN A 285 40.25 0.22 21.82
CA GLN A 285 41.10 -0.97 21.90
C GLN A 285 42.15 -1.05 20.77
N GLN A 286 42.16 -0.08 19.84
CA GLN A 286 43.09 -0.02 18.70
C GLN A 286 43.11 -1.31 17.85
N LEU A 287 41.96 -2.01 17.75
CA LEU A 287 41.91 -3.33 17.13
C LEU A 287 42.25 -3.27 15.64
N VAL A 288 41.80 -2.23 14.94
CA VAL A 288 42.03 -2.05 13.50
C VAL A 288 43.51 -1.77 13.17
N SER A 289 44.16 -0.91 13.95
CA SER A 289 45.58 -0.63 13.75
C SER A 289 46.45 -1.83 14.12
N SER A 290 45.99 -2.65 15.07
CA SER A 290 46.69 -3.84 15.51
C SER A 290 46.73 -4.98 14.48
N PHE A 291 45.89 -4.95 13.43
CA PHE A 291 45.85 -5.98 12.40
C PHE A 291 47.21 -6.20 11.74
N LYS A 292 47.61 -7.46 11.61
CA LYS A 292 48.87 -7.88 10.99
C LYS A 292 48.76 -7.95 9.47
N LEU A 293 47.58 -8.26 8.95
CA LEU A 293 47.30 -8.42 7.53
C LEU A 293 46.54 -7.19 6.99
N PRO A 294 46.96 -6.60 5.85
CA PRO A 294 46.21 -5.51 5.22
C PRO A 294 44.82 -5.96 4.76
N GLU A 295 44.67 -7.24 4.38
CA GLU A 295 43.39 -7.83 3.98
C GLU A 295 42.38 -7.83 5.14
N SER A 296 42.84 -7.98 6.39
CA SER A 296 41.98 -7.85 7.57
C SER A 296 41.41 -6.43 7.70
N ARG A 297 42.19 -5.41 7.36
CA ARG A 297 41.71 -4.02 7.37
C ARG A 297 40.65 -3.80 6.30
N THR A 298 40.88 -4.32 5.10
CA THR A 298 39.90 -4.26 4.00
C THR A 298 38.60 -4.99 4.37
N ALA A 299 38.69 -6.19 4.94
CA ALA A 299 37.51 -6.94 5.40
C ALA A 299 36.78 -6.20 6.53
N PHE A 300 37.49 -5.54 7.45
CA PHE A 300 36.87 -4.73 8.50
C PHE A 300 36.16 -3.48 7.95
N SER A 301 36.74 -2.81 6.94
CA SER A 301 36.04 -1.70 6.27
C SER A 301 34.74 -2.16 5.62
N LYS A 302 34.78 -3.29 4.88
CA LYS A 302 33.57 -3.89 4.29
C LYS A 302 32.54 -4.31 5.35
N PHE A 303 32.99 -4.83 6.48
CA PHE A 303 32.11 -5.14 7.61
C PHE A 303 31.38 -3.91 8.12
N LEU A 304 32.06 -2.77 8.27
CA LEU A 304 31.42 -1.52 8.68
C LEU A 304 30.46 -0.98 7.60
N GLU A 305 30.84 -1.06 6.33
CA GLU A 305 29.99 -0.68 5.20
C GLU A 305 28.67 -1.47 5.20
N LEU A 306 28.75 -2.81 5.32
CA LEU A 306 27.56 -3.67 5.42
C LEU A 306 26.63 -3.31 6.59
N ASN A 307 27.21 -2.98 7.75
CA ASN A 307 26.43 -2.54 8.90
C ASN A 307 25.73 -1.19 8.67
N LEU A 308 26.40 -0.27 7.96
CA LEU A 308 25.78 0.99 7.58
C LEU A 308 24.66 0.78 6.56
N ASP A 309 24.82 -0.16 5.63
CA ASP A 309 23.80 -0.46 4.63
C ASP A 309 22.59 -1.17 5.25
N LEU A 310 22.79 -2.10 6.19
CA LEU A 310 21.72 -2.66 7.03
C LEU A 310 20.97 -1.56 7.80
N LEU A 311 21.70 -0.59 8.36
CA LEU A 311 21.08 0.53 9.07
C LEU A 311 20.23 1.40 8.11
N LYS A 312 20.72 1.68 6.91
CA LYS A 312 19.94 2.40 5.89
C LYS A 312 18.69 1.63 5.50
N HIS A 313 18.80 0.32 5.31
CA HIS A 313 17.65 -0.54 4.99
C HIS A 313 16.56 -0.42 6.07
N LEU A 314 16.97 -0.55 7.34
CA LEU A 314 16.08 -0.38 8.49
C LEU A 314 15.43 1.01 8.53
N GLN A 315 16.19 2.09 8.30
CA GLN A 315 15.66 3.46 8.23
C GLN A 315 14.64 3.62 7.09
N PHE A 316 14.95 3.08 5.92
CA PHE A 316 14.06 3.14 4.76
C PHE A 316 12.75 2.39 5.02
N GLN A 317 12.82 1.20 5.60
CA GLN A 317 11.63 0.42 5.98
C GLN A 317 10.77 1.18 7.01
N GLU A 318 11.38 1.70 8.08
CA GLU A 318 10.65 2.47 9.10
C GLU A 318 9.92 3.68 8.50
N LEU A 319 10.57 4.41 7.59
CA LEU A 319 9.97 5.54 6.90
C LEU A 319 8.76 5.12 6.06
N ASN A 320 8.88 4.05 5.26
CA ASN A 320 7.81 3.57 4.42
C ASN A 320 6.65 3.01 5.24
N VAL A 321 6.91 2.19 6.26
CA VAL A 321 5.88 1.66 7.17
C VAL A 321 5.13 2.81 7.86
N LEU A 322 5.84 3.84 8.32
CA LEU A 322 5.22 5.01 8.91
C LEU A 322 4.34 5.78 7.90
N ALA A 323 4.79 5.90 6.64
CA ALA A 323 4.02 6.54 5.58
C ALA A 323 2.74 5.74 5.24
N ILE A 324 2.84 4.41 5.15
CA ILE A 324 1.71 3.49 4.93
C ILE A 324 0.71 3.60 6.10
N SER A 325 1.18 3.49 7.34
CA SER A 325 0.33 3.62 8.53
C SER A 325 -0.38 4.97 8.56
N LYS A 326 0.31 6.06 8.23
CA LYS A 326 -0.30 7.40 8.17
C LYS A 326 -1.30 7.56 7.04
N ILE A 327 -1.09 6.94 5.87
CA ILE A 327 -2.04 7.06 4.77
C ILE A 327 -3.29 6.23 5.04
N LEU A 328 -3.14 5.01 5.57
CA LEU A 328 -4.26 4.16 6.00
C LEU A 328 -5.06 4.83 7.12
N LYS A 329 -4.40 5.42 8.12
CA LYS A 329 -5.09 6.20 9.17
C LYS A 329 -5.84 7.41 8.61
N SER A 330 -5.27 8.08 7.59
CA SER A 330 -5.96 9.20 6.93
C SER A 330 -7.20 8.73 6.17
N MET A 331 -7.13 7.56 5.54
CA MET A 331 -8.27 6.94 4.87
C MET A 331 -9.37 6.63 5.88
N ASN A 332 -9.06 6.00 7.01
CA ASN A 332 -10.06 5.67 8.04
C ASN A 332 -10.77 6.90 8.62
N HIS A 333 -10.12 8.05 8.64
CA HIS A 333 -10.76 9.29 9.08
C HIS A 333 -11.71 9.88 8.02
N ILE A 334 -11.36 9.75 6.74
CA ILE A 334 -12.11 10.31 5.61
C ILE A 334 -13.28 9.41 5.23
N SER A 335 -13.04 8.11 5.31
CA SER A 335 -13.95 7.03 5.05
C SER A 335 -13.93 6.13 6.30
N PRO A 336 -14.84 6.32 7.29
CA PRO A 336 -14.95 5.44 8.47
C PRO A 336 -15.31 3.98 8.12
N LEU A 337 -15.43 3.70 6.83
CA LEU A 337 -15.68 2.45 6.14
C LEU A 337 -14.87 1.23 6.64
N GLN A 338 -13.75 1.39 7.35
CA GLN A 338 -13.04 0.26 7.99
C GLN A 338 -13.55 -0.17 9.38
N LEU A 339 -14.56 0.49 9.97
CA LEU A 339 -15.10 0.09 11.27
C LEU A 339 -15.86 -1.26 11.26
N LEU A 340 -15.97 -1.95 10.11
CA LEU A 340 -16.70 -3.23 9.97
C LEU A 340 -15.83 -4.43 9.52
N SER A 341 -14.50 -4.43 9.72
CA SER A 341 -13.70 -5.64 9.47
C SER A 341 -12.60 -5.87 10.54
N PRO A 342 -12.80 -6.80 11.49
CA PRO A 342 -11.81 -7.15 12.51
C PRO A 342 -10.58 -7.97 12.03
N GLN A 343 -10.26 -8.02 10.74
CA GLN A 343 -9.41 -9.09 10.18
C GLN A 343 -8.20 -8.63 9.33
N ILE A 344 -7.69 -7.39 9.50
CA ILE A 344 -6.53 -6.92 8.69
C ILE A 344 -5.23 -6.82 9.50
N ILE A 345 -5.21 -7.26 10.75
CA ILE A 345 -3.94 -7.39 11.50
C ILE A 345 -3.95 -8.71 12.26
N SER A 346 -3.51 -9.77 11.59
CA SER A 346 -2.91 -10.92 12.26
C SER A 346 -1.84 -11.56 11.41
#